data_AF-A0A9E7JSG8-F1
#
_entry.id   AF-A0A9E7JSG8-F1
#
_cell.length_a   1.000
_cell.length_b   1.000
_cell.length_c   1.000
_cell.angle_alpha   90.00
_cell.angle_beta   90.00
_cell.angle_gamma   90.00
#
_symmetry.space_group_name_H-M   'P 1'
#
loop_
_entity.id
_entity.type
_entity.pdbx_description
1 polymer ?
#
loop_
_entity_poly.entity_id
_entity_poly.type
_entity_poly.pdbx_seq_one_letter_code
_entity_poly.pdbx_strand_id
1 'polypeptide(L)'
;MVITPEQELIMNSFKTIDGRGANVHVANGACITIQYVTNVIIHGLHVHDCKPTGNAMVRSSPSHYGWRTMADGDGVSIFGSSHVWVDHGSLSNCADGLVDAIMGSTAITVSNNYFTRHNENTETDKLLL
;
A
#
# COMPACT_ATOMS: atom_id res chain seq x y z
N MET A 1 -6.34 16.92 1.17
CA MET A 1 -4.87 16.86 1.33
C MET A 1 -4.33 15.86 0.33
N VAL A 2 -3.29 16.22 -0.42
CA VAL A 2 -2.60 15.29 -1.32
C VAL A 2 -1.20 15.07 -0.78
N ILE A 3 -0.84 13.81 -0.59
CA ILE A 3 0.48 13.34 -0.20
C ILE A 3 1.09 12.70 -1.44
N THR A 4 2.28 13.17 -1.84
CA THR A 4 3.04 12.62 -2.95
C THR A 4 4.37 12.08 -2.43
N PRO A 5 4.40 10.81 -1.99
CA PRO A 5 5.63 10.19 -1.51
C PRO A 5 6.67 10.12 -2.63
N GLU A 6 7.87 10.65 -2.39
CA GLU A 6 8.99 10.50 -3.31
C GLU A 6 9.47 9.04 -3.41
N GLN A 7 9.30 8.29 -2.32
CA GLN A 7 9.65 6.87 -2.16
C GLN A 7 8.56 6.18 -1.33
N GLU A 8 8.56 4.85 -1.30
CA GLU A 8 7.57 4.03 -0.60
C GLU A 8 7.24 4.55 0.80
N LEU A 9 5.96 4.71 1.09
CA LEU A 9 5.47 5.02 2.43
C LEU A 9 5.41 3.74 3.26
N ILE A 10 6.54 3.39 3.89
CA ILE A 10 6.72 2.12 4.60
C ILE A 10 6.03 2.13 5.96
N MET A 11 5.18 1.12 6.19
CA MET A 11 4.47 0.92 7.45
C MET A 11 5.30 0.16 8.48
N ASN A 12 5.12 0.52 9.75
CA ASN A 12 5.54 -0.30 10.89
C ASN A 12 4.34 -1.06 11.46
N SER A 13 4.60 -2.12 12.24
CA SER A 13 3.54 -2.87 12.91
C SER A 13 2.71 -2.00 13.87
N PHE A 14 1.47 -2.43 14.13
CA PHE A 14 0.53 -1.79 15.06
C PHE A 14 0.29 -0.33 14.68
N LYS A 15 -0.16 -0.11 13.45
CA LYS A 15 -0.46 1.22 12.91
C LYS A 15 -1.80 1.23 12.21
N THR A 16 -2.46 2.38 12.28
CA THR A 16 -3.65 2.67 11.50
C THR A 16 -3.38 3.96 10.74
N ILE A 17 -3.57 3.94 9.43
CA ILE A 17 -3.80 5.16 8.66
C ILE A 17 -5.31 5.32 8.51
N ASP A 18 -5.83 6.42 9.01
CA ASP A 18 -7.26 6.71 9.05
C ASP A 18 -7.55 8.05 8.36
N GLY A 19 -8.24 7.99 7.22
CA GLY A 19 -8.67 9.16 6.47
C GLY A 19 -10.05 9.70 6.87
N ARG A 20 -10.74 9.11 7.85
CA ARG A 20 -12.10 9.55 8.21
C ARG A 20 -12.17 11.02 8.56
N GLY A 21 -13.23 11.68 8.10
CA GLY A 21 -13.46 13.10 8.33
C GLY A 21 -12.56 14.04 7.50
N ALA A 22 -11.70 13.50 6.64
CA ALA A 22 -10.84 14.27 5.75
C ALA A 22 -10.85 13.67 4.33
N ASN A 23 -10.54 14.51 3.34
CA ASN A 23 -10.29 14.02 1.99
C ASN A 23 -8.76 13.88 1.80
N VAL A 24 -8.24 12.67 1.97
CA VAL A 24 -6.80 12.37 1.95
C VAL A 24 -6.47 11.51 0.73
N HIS A 25 -5.52 11.99 -0.07
CA HIS A 25 -5.01 11.30 -1.24
C HIS A 25 -3.53 10.92 -1.03
N VAL A 26 -3.17 9.69 -1.33
CA VAL A 26 -1.78 9.24 -1.51
C VAL A 26 -1.59 8.95 -3.00
N ALA A 27 -0.86 9.82 -3.70
CA ALA A 27 -0.89 9.81 -5.16
C ALA A 27 0.32 10.44 -5.85
N ASN A 28 0.46 10.12 -7.15
CA ASN A 28 1.39 10.71 -8.12
C ASN A 28 2.88 10.36 -7.94
N GLY A 29 3.22 9.54 -6.95
CA GLY A 29 4.57 9.07 -6.65
C GLY A 29 4.54 7.62 -6.19
N ALA A 30 5.36 7.27 -5.21
CA ALA A 30 5.22 5.98 -4.55
C ALA A 30 3.94 5.95 -3.70
N CYS A 31 3.55 4.77 -3.25
CA CYS A 31 2.39 4.59 -2.39
C CYS A 31 2.74 3.72 -1.17
N ILE A 32 1.82 2.90 -0.68
CA ILE A 32 1.91 2.31 0.66
C ILE A 32 2.59 0.93 0.58
N THR A 33 3.58 0.70 1.44
CA THR A 33 4.26 -0.60 1.54
C THR A 33 4.17 -1.15 2.96
N ILE A 34 3.63 -2.36 3.10
CA ILE A 34 3.44 -3.12 4.34
C ILE A 34 4.31 -4.37 4.25
N GLN A 35 5.58 -4.23 4.61
CA GLN A 35 6.58 -5.28 4.47
C GLN A 35 7.06 -5.80 5.82
N TYR A 36 6.98 -7.12 6.03
CA TYR A 36 7.45 -7.84 7.23
C TYR A 36 6.88 -7.30 8.55
N VAL A 37 5.62 -6.85 8.53
CA VAL A 37 4.96 -6.24 9.69
C VAL A 37 3.59 -6.85 9.91
N THR A 38 2.97 -6.50 11.05
CA THR A 38 1.66 -7.04 11.42
C THR A 38 0.76 -6.00 12.07
N ASN A 39 -0.55 -6.23 12.04
CA ASN A 39 -1.57 -5.37 12.64
C ASN A 39 -1.52 -3.97 12.06
N VAL A 40 -1.77 -3.89 10.75
CA VAL A 40 -1.82 -2.63 10.00
C VAL A 40 -3.22 -2.44 9.41
N ILE A 41 -3.80 -1.26 9.63
CA ILE A 41 -5.09 -0.87 9.04
C ILE A 41 -4.86 0.31 8.12
N ILE A 42 -5.33 0.20 6.88
CA ILE A 42 -5.37 1.29 5.89
C ILE A 42 -6.84 1.58 5.63
N HIS A 43 -7.34 2.74 6.09
CA HIS A 43 -8.76 3.02 6.08
C HIS A 43 -9.10 4.43 5.58
N GLY A 44 -10.11 4.53 4.70
CA GLY A 44 -10.70 5.82 4.30
C GLY A 44 -9.80 6.71 3.44
N LEU A 45 -8.87 6.13 2.67
CA LEU A 45 -7.94 6.86 1.82
C LEU A 45 -8.33 6.78 0.34
N HIS A 46 -7.96 7.81 -0.41
CA HIS A 46 -7.87 7.75 -1.87
C HIS A 46 -6.42 7.43 -2.26
N VAL A 47 -6.15 6.28 -2.88
CA VAL A 47 -4.80 5.88 -3.32
C VAL A 47 -4.81 5.71 -4.84
N HIS A 48 -4.06 6.54 -5.57
CA HIS A 48 -4.16 6.53 -7.02
C HIS A 48 -2.96 7.13 -7.73
N ASP A 49 -2.81 6.86 -9.03
CA ASP A 49 -1.70 7.38 -9.85
C ASP A 49 -0.32 7.02 -9.25
N CYS A 50 -0.22 5.85 -8.62
CA CYS A 50 1.01 5.32 -8.06
C CYS A 50 1.98 4.96 -9.19
N LYS A 51 3.28 5.17 -8.96
CA LYS A 51 4.32 5.02 -9.98
C LYS A 51 5.50 4.21 -9.44
N PRO A 52 6.25 3.54 -10.32
CA PRO A 52 7.51 2.92 -9.92
C PRO A 52 8.46 3.99 -9.36
N THR A 53 9.00 3.73 -8.18
CA THR A 53 9.98 4.59 -7.50
C THR A 53 11.01 3.71 -6.83
N GLY A 54 12.20 4.21 -6.55
CA GLY A 54 13.22 3.43 -5.84
C GLY A 54 14.62 3.85 -6.21
N ASN A 55 15.55 2.91 -6.03
CA ASN A 55 16.99 3.15 -6.11
C ASN A 55 17.40 4.33 -5.23
N ALA A 56 16.95 4.27 -3.98
CA ALA A 56 17.06 5.35 -3.03
C ALA A 56 17.28 4.83 -1.60
N MET A 57 17.77 5.72 -0.74
CA MET A 57 17.77 5.50 0.69
C MET A 57 16.39 5.87 1.25
N VAL A 58 15.69 4.90 1.82
CA VAL A 58 14.34 5.07 2.37
C VAL A 58 14.36 4.83 3.87
N ARG A 59 13.68 5.70 4.61
CA ARG A 59 13.49 5.55 6.05
C ARG A 59 12.33 4.60 6.30
N SER A 60 12.58 3.46 6.95
CA SER A 60 11.51 2.52 7.35
C SER A 60 11.15 2.61 8.84
N SER A 61 11.94 3.31 9.65
CA SER A 61 11.61 3.62 11.05
C SER A 61 12.28 4.91 11.51
N PRO A 62 11.93 5.46 12.69
CA PRO A 62 12.62 6.63 13.24
C PRO A 62 14.14 6.46 13.37
N SER A 63 14.62 5.23 13.59
CA SER A 63 16.03 4.91 13.79
C SER A 63 16.70 4.19 12.61
N HIS A 64 15.94 3.76 11.59
CA HIS A 64 16.46 2.99 10.47
C HIS A 64 16.19 3.66 9.13
N TYR A 65 17.25 3.74 8.31
CA TYR A 65 17.22 4.14 6.91
C TYR A 65 18.09 3.16 6.11
N GLY A 66 17.61 2.69 4.97
CA GLY A 66 18.26 1.64 4.20
C GLY A 66 18.06 1.80 2.70
N TRP A 67 18.92 1.15 1.91
CA TRP A 67 18.82 1.14 0.46
C TRP A 67 17.61 0.30 0.02
N ARG A 68 16.82 0.82 -0.91
CA ARG A 68 15.72 0.11 -1.56
C ARG A 68 15.85 0.14 -3.08
N THR A 69 15.59 -1.00 -3.68
CA THR A 69 15.50 -1.16 -5.15
C THR A 69 14.20 -0.55 -5.67
N MET A 70 13.96 -0.68 -6.97
CA MET A 70 12.69 -0.28 -7.56
C MET A 70 11.52 -1.01 -6.89
N ALA A 71 10.49 -0.24 -6.54
CA ALA A 71 9.15 -0.70 -6.25
C ALA A 71 8.30 -0.56 -7.53
N ASP A 72 7.31 -1.43 -7.68
CA ASP A 72 6.60 -1.63 -8.93
C ASP A 72 5.52 -0.57 -9.18
N GLY A 73 5.08 0.13 -8.12
CA GLY A 73 4.09 1.20 -8.21
C GLY A 73 2.68 0.76 -7.84
N ASP A 74 2.56 -0.22 -6.94
CA ASP A 74 1.29 -0.65 -6.36
C ASP A 74 0.62 0.46 -5.54
N GLY A 75 -0.71 0.38 -5.39
CA GLY A 75 -1.44 1.20 -4.42
C GLY A 75 -1.09 0.83 -2.98
N VAL A 76 -1.28 -0.43 -2.62
CA VAL A 76 -0.93 -1.02 -1.32
C VAL A 76 -0.21 -2.34 -1.56
N SER A 77 1.11 -2.36 -1.34
CA SER A 77 1.93 -3.57 -1.43
C SER A 77 2.05 -4.25 -0.05
N ILE A 78 1.69 -5.52 0.04
CA ILE A 78 1.68 -6.34 1.27
C ILE A 78 2.66 -7.51 1.09
N PHE A 79 3.82 -7.43 1.74
CA PHE A 79 4.93 -8.34 1.49
C PHE A 79 5.35 -9.06 2.78
N GLY A 80 5.11 -10.38 2.86
CA GLY A 80 5.44 -11.19 4.03
C GLY A 80 4.84 -10.66 5.34
N SER A 81 3.64 -10.09 5.26
CA SER A 81 2.95 -9.42 6.37
C SER A 81 1.68 -10.17 6.79
N SER A 82 1.19 -9.91 8.01
CA SER A 82 -0.05 -10.56 8.48
C SER A 82 -0.96 -9.66 9.30
N HIS A 83 -2.25 -9.99 9.38
CA HIS A 83 -3.25 -9.19 10.10
C HIS A 83 -3.29 -7.76 9.53
N VAL A 84 -3.62 -7.68 8.25
CA VAL A 84 -3.71 -6.41 7.51
C VAL A 84 -5.16 -6.21 7.09
N TRP A 85 -5.68 -5.00 7.29
CA TRP A 85 -7.03 -4.64 6.87
C TRP A 85 -6.98 -3.40 5.96
N VAL A 86 -7.34 -3.57 4.69
CA VAL A 86 -7.51 -2.48 3.74
C VAL A 86 -9.01 -2.26 3.55
N ASP A 87 -9.53 -1.12 4.01
CA ASP A 87 -10.97 -0.92 4.16
C ASP A 87 -11.46 0.48 3.78
N HIS A 88 -12.63 0.56 3.14
CA HIS A 88 -13.27 1.84 2.76
C HIS A 88 -12.35 2.80 1.99
N GLY A 89 -11.39 2.26 1.25
CA GLY A 89 -10.52 3.03 0.37
C GLY A 89 -11.11 3.20 -1.03
N SER A 90 -10.63 4.21 -1.74
CA SER A 90 -10.84 4.36 -3.17
C SER A 90 -9.49 4.20 -3.86
N LEU A 91 -9.27 3.10 -4.57
CA LEU A 91 -8.00 2.81 -5.24
C LEU A 91 -8.18 2.78 -6.76
N SER A 92 -7.27 3.43 -7.51
CA SER A 92 -7.38 3.49 -8.97
C SER A 92 -6.10 3.89 -9.68
N ASN A 93 -5.93 3.46 -10.93
CA ASN A 93 -4.90 3.97 -11.84
C ASN A 93 -3.47 3.93 -11.27
N CYS A 94 -3.11 2.86 -10.55
CA CYS A 94 -1.73 2.58 -10.20
C CYS A 94 -0.96 2.06 -11.43
N ALA A 95 0.36 1.98 -11.33
CA ALA A 95 1.19 1.48 -12.41
C ALA A 95 1.20 -0.06 -12.49
N ASP A 96 1.11 -0.69 -11.33
CA ASP A 96 0.98 -2.14 -11.12
C ASP A 96 -0.23 -2.37 -10.18
N GLY A 97 -0.28 -3.39 -9.32
CA GLY A 97 -1.48 -3.75 -8.55
C GLY A 97 -2.12 -2.63 -7.68
N LEU A 98 -3.46 -2.59 -7.53
CA LEU A 98 -4.09 -1.69 -6.55
C LEU A 98 -3.85 -2.15 -5.10
N VAL A 99 -4.02 -3.46 -4.85
CA VAL A 99 -3.61 -4.14 -3.63
C VAL A 99 -2.88 -5.42 -4.04
N ASP A 100 -1.59 -5.50 -3.75
CA ASP A 100 -0.78 -6.68 -4.02
C ASP A 100 -0.39 -7.36 -2.71
N ALA A 101 -0.52 -8.69 -2.65
CA ALA A 101 -0.27 -9.48 -1.45
C ALA A 101 0.54 -10.74 -1.77
N ILE A 102 1.84 -10.68 -1.46
CA ILE A 102 2.80 -11.72 -1.85
C ILE A 102 3.68 -12.18 -0.69
N MET A 103 4.58 -13.12 -1.00
CA MET A 103 5.63 -13.62 -0.11
C MET A 103 5.11 -14.18 1.22
N GLY A 104 4.06 -15.01 1.14
CA GLY A 104 3.49 -15.69 2.30
C GLY A 104 2.66 -14.80 3.22
N SER A 105 2.22 -13.63 2.74
CA SER A 105 1.29 -12.80 3.49
C SER A 105 -0.03 -13.52 3.78
N THR A 106 -0.60 -13.31 4.97
CA THR A 106 -1.76 -14.07 5.45
C THR A 106 -2.63 -13.24 6.39
N ALA A 107 -3.85 -13.70 6.69
CA ALA A 107 -4.81 -12.96 7.52
C ALA A 107 -5.00 -11.52 7.03
N ILE A 108 -5.24 -11.36 5.73
CA ILE A 108 -5.53 -10.09 5.08
C ILE A 108 -7.04 -10.00 4.85
N THR A 109 -7.65 -8.88 5.22
CA THR A 109 -9.01 -8.54 4.82
C THR A 109 -8.97 -7.33 3.90
N VAL A 110 -9.62 -7.43 2.74
CA VAL A 110 -9.82 -6.32 1.80
C VAL A 110 -11.33 -6.16 1.66
N SER A 111 -11.90 -5.10 2.24
CA SER A 111 -13.36 -4.91 2.32
C SER A 111 -13.79 -3.49 2.02
N ASN A 112 -15.01 -3.31 1.49
CA ASN A 112 -15.62 -2.00 1.26
C ASN A 112 -14.77 -1.01 0.43
N ASN A 113 -13.81 -1.51 -0.35
CA ASN A 113 -13.00 -0.67 -1.21
C ASN A 113 -13.69 -0.45 -2.56
N TYR A 114 -13.47 0.71 -3.14
CA TYR A 114 -13.90 1.04 -4.49
C TYR A 114 -12.70 1.01 -5.43
N PHE A 115 -12.63 -0.01 -6.27
CA PHE A 115 -11.56 -0.21 -7.26
C PHE A 115 -12.05 0.21 -8.65
N THR A 116 -11.32 1.12 -9.30
CA THR A 116 -11.69 1.60 -10.64
C THR A 116 -10.49 1.92 -11.49
N ARG A 117 -10.70 2.01 -12.82
CA ARG A 117 -9.72 2.52 -13.78
C ARG A 117 -8.36 1.83 -13.62
N HIS A 118 -8.39 0.51 -13.54
CA HIS A 118 -7.23 -0.33 -13.40
C HIS A 118 -7.50 -1.71 -14.01
N ASN A 119 -6.49 -2.27 -14.68
CA ASN A 119 -6.54 -3.59 -15.31
C ASN A 119 -6.29 -4.71 -14.30
N GLU A 120 -5.41 -4.50 -13.33
CA GLU A 120 -4.98 -5.47 -12.32
C GLU A 120 -5.45 -5.02 -10.93
N ASN A 121 -6.75 -5.19 -10.66
CA ASN A 121 -7.35 -4.64 -9.43
C ASN A 121 -6.87 -5.36 -8.16
N THR A 122 -6.63 -6.66 -8.26
CA THR A 122 -6.11 -7.50 -7.18
C THR A 122 -5.36 -8.65 -7.85
N GLU A 123 -4.03 -8.70 -7.72
CA GLU A 123 -3.26 -9.89 -8.08
C GLU A 123 -3.37 -10.90 -6.94
N THR A 124 -4.45 -11.68 -6.96
CA THR A 124 -4.68 -12.80 -6.04
C THR A 124 -4.35 -14.15 -6.68
N ASP A 125 -3.53 -14.20 -7.73
CA ASP A 125 -3.17 -15.45 -8.46
C ASP A 125 -2.32 -16.45 -7.63
N LYS A 126 -2.28 -16.27 -6.30
CA LYS A 126 -1.81 -17.24 -5.28
C LYS A 126 -2.77 -17.44 -4.10
N LEU A 127 -3.99 -16.90 -4.16
CA LEU A 127 -5.06 -17.01 -3.14
C LEU A 127 -6.37 -17.44 -3.81
N LEU A 128 -6.35 -18.63 -4.41
CA LEU A 128 -7.54 -19.47 -4.37
C LEU A 128 -7.79 -19.87 -2.91
N LEU A 129 -9.07 -20.03 -2.58
CA LEU A 129 -9.55 -20.94 -1.53
C LEU A 129 -8.72 -22.23 -1.45
#